data_AF-A9U811-F1
#
_entry.id   AF-A9U811-F1
#
_cell.length_a   1.000
_cell.length_b   1.000
_cell.length_c   1.000
_cell.angle_alpha   90.00
_cell.angle_beta   90.00
_cell.angle_gamma   90.00
#
_symmetry.space_group_name_H-M   'P 1'
#
loop_
_entity.id
_entity.type
_entity.pdbx_description
1 polymer ?
#
loop_
_entity_poly.entity_id
_entity_poly.type
_entity_poly.pdbx_seq_one_letter_code
_entity_poly.pdbx_strand_id
1 'polypeptide(L)'
;MKDTFAGVLFNQLGFARPASQDKDEFMQVIAKEQMAEADGDVLFYWVSDYDDKAAATYRDEWVNDPLWKNLSVVKNNQVFQVNEVIWNTGGGILSANLLLDEIVAHFSK
;
A
#
# COMPACT_ATOMS: atom_id res chain seq x y z
N MET A 1 7.55 -0.63 -5.09
CA MET A 1 8.77 -1.21 -5.69
C MET A 1 8.60 -2.70 -5.91
N LYS A 2 9.34 -3.26 -6.87
CA LYS A 2 9.18 -4.66 -7.33
C LYS A 2 9.87 -5.69 -6.44
N ASP A 3 10.98 -5.33 -5.79
CA ASP A 3 11.76 -6.25 -4.96
C ASP A 3 11.22 -6.30 -3.52
N THR A 4 9.94 -6.61 -3.37
CA THR A 4 9.26 -6.75 -2.06
C THR A 4 8.27 -7.90 -2.11
N PHE A 5 7.82 -8.40 -0.95
CA PHE A 5 6.84 -9.49 -0.88
C PHE A 5 5.58 -9.22 -1.74
N ALA A 6 4.90 -8.11 -1.48
CA ALA A 6 3.75 -7.69 -2.28
C ALA A 6 4.14 -7.33 -3.72
N GLY A 7 5.33 -6.76 -3.93
CA GLY A 7 5.84 -6.40 -5.26
C GLY A 7 5.99 -7.59 -6.20
N VAL A 8 6.57 -8.69 -5.70
CA VAL A 8 6.72 -9.94 -6.46
C VAL A 8 5.36 -10.55 -6.78
N LEU A 9 4.45 -10.60 -5.81
CA LEU A 9 3.09 -11.12 -6.02
C LEU A 9 2.33 -10.31 -7.08
N PHE A 10 2.38 -8.98 -7.00
CA PHE A 10 1.75 -8.11 -7.99
C PHE A 10 2.31 -8.30 -9.40
N ASN A 11 3.64 -8.46 -9.53
CA ASN A 11 4.26 -8.76 -10.82
C ASN A 11 3.81 -10.12 -11.37
N GLN A 12 3.69 -11.15 -10.51
CA GLN A 12 3.20 -12.48 -10.91
C GLN A 12 1.74 -12.47 -11.35
N LEU A 13 0.91 -11.63 -10.73
CA LEU A 13 -0.49 -11.43 -11.10
C LEU A 13 -0.67 -10.54 -12.34
N GLY A 14 0.40 -9.91 -12.82
CA GLY A 14 0.37 -9.03 -13.98
C GLY A 14 -0.21 -7.64 -13.72
N PHE A 15 -0.24 -7.19 -12.45
CA PHE A 15 -0.68 -5.83 -12.15
C PHE A 15 0.34 -4.80 -12.62
N ALA A 16 -0.16 -3.78 -13.31
CA ALA A 16 0.64 -2.59 -13.60
C ALA A 16 0.90 -1.80 -12.32
N ARG A 17 2.00 -1.03 -12.32
CA ARG A 17 2.35 -0.12 -11.23
C ARG A 17 2.50 1.31 -11.73
N PRO A 18 2.24 2.33 -10.90
CA PRO A 18 2.63 3.70 -11.20
C PRO A 18 4.13 3.79 -11.49
N ALA A 19 4.53 4.68 -12.41
CA ALA A 19 5.93 4.83 -12.82
C ALA A 19 6.88 5.14 -11.65
N SER A 20 6.40 5.81 -10.60
CA SER A 20 7.15 6.05 -9.35
C SER A 20 7.55 4.77 -8.63
N GLN A 21 6.76 3.70 -8.77
CA GLN A 21 6.91 2.43 -8.07
C GLN A 21 7.32 1.24 -8.97
N ASP A 22 7.35 1.44 -10.30
CA ASP A 22 7.69 0.44 -11.31
C ASP A 22 9.20 0.23 -11.44
N LYS A 23 9.90 0.06 -10.31
CA LYS A 23 11.36 -0.04 -10.22
C LYS A 23 11.79 -1.31 -9.50
N ASP A 24 12.92 -1.86 -9.93
CA ASP A 24 13.60 -3.03 -9.33
C ASP A 24 14.40 -2.61 -8.08
N GLU A 25 13.70 -1.97 -7.13
CA GLU A 25 14.24 -1.50 -5.85
C GLU A 25 13.47 -2.14 -4.70
N PHE A 26 14.00 -2.06 -3.47
CA PHE A 26 13.33 -2.57 -2.27
C PHE A 26 12.32 -1.55 -1.71
N MET A 27 12.78 -0.32 -1.46
CA MET A 27 11.98 0.72 -0.81
C MET A 27 12.43 2.10 -1.27
N GLN A 28 11.48 3.04 -1.26
CA GLN A 28 11.76 4.47 -1.33
C GLN A 28 11.09 5.15 -0.15
N VAL A 29 11.85 5.98 0.55
CA VAL A 29 11.33 6.88 1.58
C VAL A 29 10.93 8.17 0.88
N ILE A 30 9.70 8.63 1.10
CA ILE A 30 9.16 9.87 0.53
C ILE A 30 8.81 10.85 1.65
N ALA A 31 9.00 12.14 1.39
CA ALA A 31 8.49 13.21 2.25
C ALA A 31 7.00 13.47 2.01
N LYS A 32 6.32 14.23 2.88
CA LYS A 32 4.88 14.56 2.74
C LYS A 32 4.60 15.28 1.41
N GLU A 33 5.53 16.13 0.97
CA GLU A 33 5.42 16.88 -0.28
C GLU A 33 5.48 15.98 -1.53
N GLN A 34 6.00 14.76 -1.40
CA GLN A 34 6.12 13.77 -2.46
C GLN A 34 4.95 12.76 -2.47
N MET A 35 3.89 13.01 -1.70
CA MET A 35 2.77 12.06 -1.55
C MET A 35 2.08 11.68 -2.86
N ALA A 36 2.19 12.52 -3.90
CA ALA A 36 1.73 12.20 -5.26
C ALA A 36 2.43 10.95 -5.85
N GLU A 37 3.62 10.58 -5.38
CA GLU A 37 4.32 9.36 -5.78
C GLU A 37 3.61 8.07 -5.32
N ALA A 38 2.70 8.18 -4.33
CA ALA A 38 1.87 7.08 -3.85
C ALA A 38 0.52 6.97 -4.58
N ASP A 39 0.17 7.91 -5.48
CA ASP A 39 -1.09 7.86 -6.22
C ASP A 39 -1.12 6.68 -7.22
N GLY A 40 -2.31 6.30 -7.65
CA GLY A 40 -2.55 5.21 -8.59
C GLY A 40 -4.02 4.95 -8.80
N ASP A 41 -4.35 3.82 -9.42
CA ASP A 41 -5.76 3.41 -9.55
C ASP A 41 -6.29 2.82 -8.24
N VAL A 42 -5.43 2.14 -7.48
CA VAL A 42 -5.72 1.54 -6.17
C VAL A 42 -4.52 1.73 -5.23
N LEU A 43 -4.79 2.05 -3.98
CA LEU A 43 -3.78 2.23 -2.93
C LEU A 43 -4.04 1.29 -1.76
N PHE A 44 -3.17 0.30 -1.60
CA PHE A 44 -3.05 -0.48 -0.37
C PHE A 44 -1.98 0.15 0.51
N TYR A 45 -2.33 0.50 1.74
CA TYR A 45 -1.38 1.04 2.72
C TYR A 45 -1.49 0.31 4.04
N TRP A 46 -0.38 0.24 4.76
CA TRP A 46 -0.32 -0.29 6.12
C TRP A 46 0.45 0.72 6.98
N VAL A 47 0.23 0.61 8.29
CA VAL A 47 0.94 1.42 9.29
C VAL A 47 1.42 0.44 10.34
N SER A 48 2.73 0.45 10.62
CA SER A 48 3.27 -0.45 11.62
C SER A 48 2.75 -0.12 13.00
N ASP A 49 2.24 -1.13 13.70
CA ASP A 49 1.58 -1.03 15.00
C ASP A 49 2.51 -1.43 16.17
N TYR A 50 3.83 -1.41 15.95
CA TYR A 50 4.83 -1.64 17.01
C TYR A 50 4.62 -0.74 18.25
N ASP A 51 4.02 0.44 18.07
CA ASP A 51 3.44 1.28 19.12
C ASP A 51 2.10 1.88 18.64
N ASP A 52 0.98 1.31 19.10
CA ASP A 52 -0.38 1.66 18.70
C ASP A 52 -0.70 3.17 18.75
N LYS A 53 -0.18 3.89 19.75
CA LYS A 53 -0.49 5.33 19.91
C LYS A 53 0.26 6.19 18.90
N ALA A 54 1.51 5.84 18.62
CA ALA A 54 2.31 6.52 17.61
C ALA A 54 1.79 6.20 16.20
N ALA A 55 1.39 4.95 15.94
CA ALA A 55 0.87 4.49 14.67
C ALA A 55 -0.42 5.23 14.26
N ALA A 56 -1.40 5.32 15.16
CA ALA A 56 -2.66 6.00 14.89
C ALA A 56 -2.44 7.50 14.61
N THR A 57 -1.58 8.15 15.39
CA THR A 57 -1.26 9.58 15.20
C THR A 57 -0.59 9.81 13.84
N TYR A 58 0.41 8.99 13.48
CA TYR A 58 1.11 9.11 12.20
C TYR A 58 0.16 8.89 11.01
N ARG A 59 -0.71 7.88 11.09
CA ARG A 59 -1.75 7.65 10.08
C ARG A 59 -2.63 8.89 9.93
N ASP A 60 -3.16 9.39 11.05
CA ASP A 60 -4.11 10.50 11.05
C ASP A 60 -3.48 11.78 10.51
N GLU A 61 -2.19 12.01 10.74
CA GLU A 61 -1.46 13.11 10.13
C GLU A 61 -1.42 13.01 8.60
N TRP A 62 -1.18 11.82 8.05
CA TRP A 62 -1.09 11.63 6.60
C TRP A 62 -2.46 11.68 5.94
N VAL A 63 -3.44 10.91 6.43
CA VAL A 63 -4.75 10.80 5.76
C VAL A 63 -5.60 12.07 5.87
N ASN A 64 -5.32 12.94 6.85
CA ASN A 64 -6.00 14.23 6.96
C ASN A 64 -5.31 15.36 6.19
N ASP A 65 -4.09 15.13 5.69
CA ASP A 65 -3.32 16.11 4.93
C ASP A 65 -4.05 16.51 3.63
N PRO A 66 -4.05 17.80 3.25
CA PRO A 66 -4.61 18.24 1.96
C PRO A 66 -4.00 17.54 0.74
N LEU A 67 -2.71 17.19 0.78
CA LEU A 67 -2.03 16.47 -0.30
C LEU A 67 -2.61 15.07 -0.48
N TRP A 68 -2.89 14.37 0.63
CA TRP A 68 -3.55 13.05 0.61
C TRP A 68 -4.94 13.15 0.00
N LYS A 69 -5.74 14.08 0.52
CA LYS A 69 -7.11 14.32 0.04
C LYS A 69 -7.15 14.73 -1.44
N ASN A 70 -6.04 15.23 -1.97
CA ASN A 70 -5.94 15.61 -3.37
C ASN A 70 -5.57 14.45 -4.32
N LEU A 71 -5.10 13.31 -3.80
CA LEU A 71 -4.78 12.14 -4.62
C LEU A 71 -6.01 11.62 -5.37
N SER A 72 -5.79 11.16 -6.60
CA SER A 72 -6.85 10.64 -7.46
C SER A 72 -7.47 9.37 -6.85
N VAL A 73 -6.61 8.48 -6.34
CA VAL A 73 -7.02 7.23 -5.68
C VAL A 73 -7.92 7.46 -4.46
N VAL A 74 -7.63 8.51 -3.68
CA VAL A 74 -8.41 8.91 -2.50
C VAL A 74 -9.76 9.44 -2.92
N LYS A 75 -9.81 10.33 -3.91
CA LYS A 75 -11.07 10.87 -4.46
C LYS A 75 -11.96 9.79 -5.06
N ASN A 76 -11.36 8.73 -5.60
CA ASN A 76 -12.06 7.59 -6.19
C ASN A 76 -12.47 6.51 -5.16
N ASN A 77 -12.20 6.73 -3.87
CA ASN A 77 -12.45 5.76 -2.79
C ASN A 77 -11.83 4.37 -3.07
N GLN A 78 -10.65 4.33 -3.70
CA GLN A 78 -9.90 3.09 -3.98
C GLN A 78 -8.70 2.95 -3.03
N VAL A 79 -8.92 3.24 -1.76
CA VAL A 79 -7.88 3.22 -0.73
C VAL A 79 -8.25 2.21 0.34
N PHE A 80 -7.34 1.28 0.61
CA PHE A 80 -7.54 0.17 1.52
C PHE A 80 -6.40 0.12 2.53
N GLN A 81 -6.73 0.28 3.81
CA GLN A 81 -5.79 -0.02 4.89
C GLN A 81 -5.73 -1.54 5.05
N VAL A 82 -4.53 -2.11 4.96
CA VAL A 82 -4.30 -3.55 5.04
C VAL A 82 -3.41 -3.92 6.23
N ASN A 83 -3.40 -5.20 6.58
CA ASN A 83 -2.59 -5.71 7.68
C ASN A 83 -1.11 -5.86 7.28
N GLU A 84 -0.19 -5.26 8.03
CA GLU A 84 1.25 -5.32 7.75
C GLU A 84 1.80 -6.76 7.77
N VAL A 85 1.34 -7.61 8.69
CA VAL A 85 1.81 -9.00 8.79
C VAL A 85 1.45 -9.80 7.56
N ILE A 86 0.26 -9.57 7.00
CA ILE A 86 -0.17 -10.21 5.76
C ILE A 86 0.60 -9.64 4.56
N TRP A 87 0.74 -8.32 4.48
CA TRP A 87 1.22 -7.64 3.26
C TRP A 87 2.71 -7.35 3.20
N ASN A 88 3.44 -7.51 4.30
CA ASN A 88 4.85 -7.13 4.40
C ASN A 88 5.68 -8.12 5.24
N THR A 89 5.42 -8.24 6.55
CA THR A 89 6.37 -8.88 7.48
C THR A 89 6.23 -10.40 7.61
N GLY A 90 5.05 -10.98 7.31
CA GLY A 90 4.84 -12.42 7.41
C GLY A 90 5.55 -13.23 6.32
N GLY A 91 5.63 -12.70 5.10
CA GLY A 91 6.53 -13.15 4.01
C GLY A 91 6.41 -14.59 3.49
N GLY A 92 5.56 -15.42 4.09
CA GLY A 92 5.42 -16.85 3.79
C GLY A 92 4.21 -17.20 2.93
N ILE A 93 4.06 -18.48 2.61
CA ILE A 93 2.97 -18.99 1.77
C ILE A 93 1.57 -18.70 2.35
N LEU A 94 1.42 -18.70 3.67
CA LEU A 94 0.14 -18.36 4.31
C LEU A 94 -0.21 -16.89 4.07
N SER A 95 0.75 -15.98 4.31
CA SER A 95 0.58 -14.55 4.02
C SER A 95 0.26 -14.32 2.54
N ALA A 96 0.86 -15.09 1.64
CA ALA A 96 0.60 -14.95 0.19
C ALA A 96 -0.84 -15.32 -0.15
N ASN A 97 -1.37 -16.42 0.39
CA ASN A 97 -2.76 -16.81 0.17
C ASN A 97 -3.74 -15.79 0.78
N LEU A 98 -3.48 -15.31 2.01
CA LEU A 98 -4.32 -14.29 2.65
C LEU A 98 -4.33 -12.98 1.88
N LEU A 99 -3.19 -12.53 1.37
CA LEU A 99 -3.10 -11.34 0.52
C LEU A 99 -3.95 -11.50 -0.75
N LEU A 100 -3.88 -12.68 -1.40
CA LEU A 100 -4.70 -12.98 -2.58
C LEU A 100 -6.20 -12.96 -2.25
N ASP A 101 -6.59 -13.55 -1.12
CA ASP A 101 -7.97 -13.53 -0.63
C ASP A 101 -8.48 -12.10 -0.41
N GLU A 102 -7.66 -11.22 0.19
CA GLU A 102 -8.00 -9.80 0.39
C GLU A 102 -8.14 -9.05 -0.95
N ILE A 103 -7.26 -9.27 -1.92
CA ILE A 103 -7.40 -8.70 -3.27
C ILE A 103 -8.75 -9.12 -3.86
N VAL A 104 -9.06 -10.42 -3.84
CA VAL A 104 -10.33 -10.93 -4.37
C VAL A 104 -11.50 -10.29 -3.63
N ALA A 105 -11.45 -10.19 -2.30
CA ALA A 105 -12.53 -9.58 -1.51
C ALA A 105 -12.77 -8.09 -1.86
N HIS A 106 -11.74 -7.33 -2.20
CA HIS A 106 -11.86 -5.92 -2.58
C HIS A 106 -12.43 -5.71 -3.99
N PHE A 107 -12.18 -6.63 -4.93
CA PHE A 107 -12.56 -6.48 -6.34
C PHE A 107 -13.67 -7.41 -6.83
N SER A 108 -14.13 -8.35 -6.01
CA SER A 108 -15.24 -9.23 -6.35
C SER A 108 -16.57 -8.54 -6.04
N LYS A 109 -17.07 -7.75 -6.99
CA LYS A 109 -18.46 -7.28 -7.06
C LYS A 109 -18.99 -7.35 -8.48
#